data_AF-A0A1G9V9N6-F1
#
_entry.id   AF-A0A1G9V9N6-F1
#
_cell.length_a   1.000
_cell.length_b   1.000
_cell.length_c   1.000
_cell.angle_alpha   90.00
_cell.angle_beta   90.00
_cell.angle_gamma   90.00
#
_symmetry.space_group_name_H-M   'P 1'
#
loop_
_entity.id
_entity.type
_entity.pdbx_description
1 polymer ?
#
loop_
_entity_poly.entity_id
_entity_poly.type
_entity_poly.pdbx_seq_one_letter_code
_entity_poly.pdbx_strand_id
1 'polypeptide(L)'
;MLRSLFALILLGLTSCVQIQSNTRSGQLPSFRKMLVVLERPQDEVRESRQLLKECPEGYTLCTVSYHPTLSFEDLPEFVRKQNEACQAQATLIITRIPFAARDYAYTAGHGTGYTFQLELQSLPDALPIWKARIASQTEKIPARAIFRKLQQDGLLR
;
A
#
# COMPACT_ATOMS: atom_id res chain seq x y z
N MET A 1 21.49 8.96 48.50
CA MET A 1 21.90 9.44 47.17
C MET A 1 20.94 8.86 46.15
N LEU A 2 20.08 9.72 45.62
CA LEU A 2 18.95 9.41 44.74
C LEU A 2 19.46 9.33 43.30
N ARG A 3 19.23 8.22 42.59
CA ARG A 3 19.43 8.12 41.13
C ARG A 3 18.12 7.66 40.50
N SER A 4 17.22 8.62 40.28
CA SER A 4 16.05 8.45 39.42
C SER A 4 16.49 8.45 37.97
N LEU A 5 16.47 7.30 37.30
CA LEU A 5 16.49 7.23 35.84
C LEU A 5 15.06 7.45 35.34
N PHE A 6 14.83 8.64 34.78
CA PHE A 6 13.66 8.95 33.98
C PHE A 6 13.72 8.13 32.68
N ALA A 7 12.95 7.04 32.59
CA ALA A 7 12.69 6.37 31.33
C ALA A 7 11.67 7.22 30.56
N LEU A 8 12.14 7.93 29.53
CA LEU A 8 11.31 8.68 28.60
C LEU A 8 10.51 7.68 27.75
N ILE A 9 9.24 7.45 28.09
CA ILE A 9 8.33 6.68 27.25
C ILE A 9 7.96 7.57 26.05
N LEU A 10 8.65 7.35 24.92
CA LEU A 10 8.25 7.86 23.61
C LEU A 10 6.95 7.15 23.19
N LEU A 11 5.80 7.71 23.59
CA LEU A 11 4.49 7.38 23.04
C LEU A 11 4.44 7.88 21.59
N GLY A 12 4.99 7.10 20.68
CA GLY A 12 4.68 7.24 19.26
C GLY A 12 3.19 6.93 19.08
N LEU A 13 2.42 7.93 18.63
CA LEU A 13 1.05 7.76 18.18
C LEU A 13 1.03 6.86 16.94
N THR A 14 1.15 5.55 17.14
CA THR A 14 0.96 4.58 16.07
C THR A 14 -0.54 4.48 15.84
N SER A 15 -1.02 5.08 14.76
CA SER A 15 -2.29 4.64 14.18
C SER A 15 -2.22 3.12 14.03
N CYS A 16 -3.03 2.39 14.81
CA CYS A 16 -3.03 0.94 14.84
C CYS A 16 -3.56 0.42 13.51
N VAL A 17 -2.66 0.20 12.55
CA VAL A 17 -2.94 -0.53 11.31
C VAL A 17 -2.51 -1.98 11.49
N GLN A 18 -3.40 -2.91 11.20
CA GLN A 18 -3.09 -4.33 11.21
C GLN A 18 -2.78 -4.77 9.78
N ILE A 19 -1.60 -5.35 9.57
CA ILE A 19 -1.14 -5.76 8.24
C ILE A 19 -0.89 -7.26 8.22
N GLN A 20 -1.46 -7.93 7.23
CA GLN A 20 -1.16 -9.31 6.88
C GLN A 20 -0.60 -9.30 5.46
N SER A 21 0.52 -9.97 5.22
CA SER A 21 1.12 -10.06 3.88
C SER A 21 1.60 -11.46 3.58
N ASN A 22 1.79 -11.73 2.30
CA ASN A 22 2.43 -12.93 1.81
C ASN A 22 3.27 -12.61 0.57
N THR A 23 4.43 -13.24 0.48
CA THR A 23 5.38 -13.09 -0.62
C THR A 23 5.46 -14.43 -1.35
N ARG A 24 5.42 -14.42 -2.67
CA ARG A 24 5.61 -15.65 -3.45
C ARG A 24 7.03 -16.17 -3.24
N SER A 25 7.18 -17.47 -2.99
CA SER A 25 8.49 -18.11 -2.88
C SER A 25 9.21 -18.06 -4.24
N GLY A 26 10.46 -17.60 -4.25
CA GLY A 26 11.28 -17.44 -5.45
C GLY A 26 12.28 -16.29 -5.34
N GLN A 27 12.99 -16.02 -6.43
CA GLN A 27 13.86 -14.84 -6.51
C GLN A 27 12.99 -13.58 -6.61
N LEU A 28 13.06 -12.73 -5.59
CA LEU A 28 12.38 -11.44 -5.61
C LEU A 28 12.96 -10.58 -6.74
N PRO A 29 12.14 -10.03 -7.64
CA PRO A 29 12.64 -9.18 -8.71
C PRO A 29 13.23 -7.90 -8.11
N SER A 30 14.42 -7.53 -8.56
CA SER A 30 14.97 -6.22 -8.23
C SER A 30 14.29 -5.16 -9.07
N PHE A 31 13.69 -4.16 -8.43
CA PHE A 31 13.14 -2.99 -9.11
C PHE A 31 13.52 -1.71 -8.37
N ARG A 32 13.45 -0.59 -9.08
CA ARG A 32 13.67 0.77 -8.58
C ARG A 32 12.50 1.69 -8.96
N LYS A 33 11.79 1.40 -10.05
CA LYS A 33 10.63 2.17 -10.50
C LYS A 33 9.35 1.35 -10.41
N MET A 34 8.32 1.92 -9.78
CA MET A 34 7.04 1.26 -9.55
C MET A 34 5.88 2.12 -10.09
N LEU A 35 4.95 1.49 -10.79
CA LEU A 35 3.65 2.08 -11.14
C LEU A 35 2.68 1.76 -10.01
N VAL A 36 2.14 2.78 -9.35
CA VAL A 36 1.14 2.61 -8.30
C VAL A 36 -0.23 2.92 -8.88
N VAL A 37 -1.11 1.92 -8.89
CA VAL A 37 -2.49 2.06 -9.32
C VAL A 37 -3.38 2.20 -8.10
N LEU A 38 -4.04 3.35 -7.99
CA LEU A 38 -5.08 3.61 -7.02
C LEU A 38 -6.41 3.17 -7.59
N GLU A 39 -6.97 2.07 -7.11
CA GLU A 39 -8.31 1.64 -7.51
C GLU A 39 -9.36 2.34 -6.65
N ARG A 40 -10.27 3.08 -7.31
CA ARG A 40 -11.34 3.86 -6.68
C ARG A 40 -10.81 4.78 -5.56
N PRO A 41 -9.83 5.65 -5.84
CA PRO A 41 -9.39 6.64 -4.86
C PRO A 41 -10.55 7.54 -4.47
N GLN A 42 -10.55 7.99 -3.22
CA GLN A 42 -11.51 9.02 -2.79
C GLN A 42 -10.98 10.43 -3.06
N ASP A 43 -9.67 10.64 -2.91
CA ASP A 43 -8.99 11.88 -3.26
C ASP A 43 -7.66 11.53 -3.93
N GLU A 44 -7.71 11.37 -5.26
CA GLU A 44 -6.56 10.98 -6.10
C GLU A 44 -5.33 11.84 -5.84
N VAL A 45 -5.49 13.17 -5.79
CA VAL A 45 -4.37 14.10 -5.68
C VAL A 45 -3.71 13.95 -4.31
N ARG A 46 -4.52 13.92 -3.25
CA ARG A 46 -4.01 13.80 -1.87
C ARG A 46 -3.34 12.44 -1.64
N GLU A 47 -3.97 11.37 -2.10
CA GLU A 47 -3.47 10.00 -1.95
C GLU A 47 -2.17 9.78 -2.72
N SER A 48 -2.11 10.26 -3.97
CA SER A 48 -0.88 10.22 -4.78
C SER A 48 0.26 10.98 -4.13
N ARG A 49 0.00 12.22 -3.64
CA ARG A 49 1.01 13.01 -2.92
C ARG A 49 1.50 12.31 -1.66
N GLN A 50 0.60 11.65 -0.93
CA GLN A 50 0.97 10.92 0.29
C GLN A 50 1.88 9.74 -0.03
N LEU A 51 1.61 9.00 -1.11
CA LEU A 51 2.47 7.89 -1.55
C LEU A 51 3.83 8.37 -2.05
N LEU A 52 3.86 9.45 -2.83
CA LEU A 52 5.11 10.07 -3.28
C LEU A 52 5.95 10.55 -2.09
N LYS A 53 5.32 11.17 -1.08
CA LYS A 53 6.01 11.67 0.12
C LYS A 53 6.62 10.56 0.97
N GLU A 54 5.96 9.41 1.07
CA GLU A 54 6.42 8.28 1.89
C GLU A 54 7.25 7.26 1.08
N CYS A 55 7.48 7.52 -0.21
CA CYS A 55 8.31 6.68 -1.06
C CYS A 55 9.74 6.63 -0.51
N PRO A 56 10.33 5.43 -0.30
CA PRO A 56 11.71 5.31 0.17
C PRO A 56 12.71 5.89 -0.83
N GLU A 57 13.82 6.41 -0.30
CA GLU A 57 14.93 6.88 -1.11
C GLU A 57 15.46 5.77 -2.06
N GLY A 58 15.94 6.17 -3.22
CA GLY A 58 16.41 5.24 -4.25
C GLY A 58 15.28 4.54 -5.04
N TYR A 59 14.01 4.86 -4.77
CA TYR A 59 12.87 4.40 -5.56
C TYR A 59 12.17 5.57 -6.25
N THR A 60 11.44 5.26 -7.33
CA THR A 60 10.62 6.22 -8.07
C THR A 60 9.23 5.65 -8.30
N LEU A 61 8.21 6.49 -8.14
CA LEU A 61 6.81 6.12 -8.35
C LEU A 61 6.20 6.91 -9.50
N CYS A 62 5.35 6.25 -10.28
CA CYS A 62 4.26 6.92 -10.98
C CYS A 62 2.96 6.53 -10.27
N THR A 63 2.03 7.46 -10.13
CA THR A 63 0.72 7.18 -9.54
C THR A 63 -0.35 7.42 -10.59
N VAL A 64 -1.28 6.48 -10.73
CA VAL A 64 -2.41 6.58 -11.65
C VAL A 64 -3.66 6.10 -10.96
N SER A 65 -4.81 6.66 -11.34
CA SER A 65 -6.10 6.27 -10.77
C SER A 65 -6.90 5.43 -11.74
N TYR A 66 -7.48 4.36 -11.23
CA TYR A 66 -8.31 3.44 -11.99
C TYR A 66 -9.70 3.33 -11.36
N HIS A 67 -10.73 3.63 -12.15
CA HIS A 67 -12.12 3.53 -11.73
C HIS A 67 -12.81 2.45 -12.58
N PRO A 68 -12.95 1.20 -12.09
CA PRO A 68 -13.46 0.09 -12.90
C PRO A 68 -14.89 0.31 -13.42
N THR A 69 -15.70 1.15 -12.75
CA THR A 69 -17.06 1.49 -13.19
C THR A 69 -17.12 2.61 -14.22
N LEU A 70 -16.02 3.35 -14.42
CA LEU A 70 -15.92 4.47 -15.34
C LEU A 70 -14.91 4.22 -16.48
N SER A 71 -14.11 3.16 -16.35
CA SER A 71 -13.13 2.76 -17.35
C SER A 71 -13.79 1.90 -18.43
N PHE A 72 -13.42 2.15 -19.69
CA PHE A 72 -13.78 1.30 -20.82
C PHE A 72 -12.79 0.13 -21.00
N GLU A 73 -11.57 0.29 -20.50
CA GLU A 73 -10.50 -0.72 -20.53
C GLU A 73 -10.46 -1.48 -19.21
N ASP A 74 -10.05 -2.76 -19.26
CA ASP A 74 -9.82 -3.56 -18.06
C ASP A 74 -8.53 -3.15 -17.34
N LEU A 75 -8.35 -3.63 -16.11
CA LEU A 75 -7.21 -3.24 -15.30
C LEU A 75 -5.86 -3.65 -15.93
N PRO A 76 -5.67 -4.88 -16.45
CA PRO A 76 -4.43 -5.25 -17.13
C PRO A 76 -4.09 -4.35 -18.33
N GLU A 77 -5.07 -4.03 -19.18
CA GLU A 77 -4.88 -3.14 -20.32
C GLU A 77 -4.54 -1.72 -19.89
N PHE A 78 -5.26 -1.19 -18.90
CA PHE A 78 -4.97 0.11 -18.28
C PHE A 78 -3.53 0.16 -17.76
N VAL A 79 -3.11 -0.84 -16.98
CA VAL A 79 -1.75 -0.94 -16.44
C VAL A 79 -0.71 -0.95 -17.55
N ARG A 80 -0.92 -1.76 -18.60
CA ARG A 80 -0.01 -1.86 -19.74
C ARG A 80 0.20 -0.49 -20.39
N LYS A 81 -0.89 0.23 -20.69
CA LYS A 81 -0.88 1.54 -21.33
C LYS A 81 -0.22 2.61 -20.45
N GLN A 82 -0.57 2.68 -19.17
CA GLN A 82 0.06 3.62 -18.24
C GLN A 82 1.57 3.32 -18.08
N ASN A 83 1.95 2.05 -18.18
CA ASN A 83 3.35 1.65 -18.09
C ASN A 83 4.18 2.01 -19.33
N GLU A 84 3.58 2.30 -20.48
CA GLU A 84 4.31 2.83 -21.65
C GLU A 84 4.97 4.17 -21.33
N ALA A 85 4.28 5.03 -20.57
CA ALA A 85 4.83 6.30 -20.08
C ALA A 85 5.65 6.13 -18.80
N CYS A 86 5.19 5.29 -17.86
CA CYS A 86 5.87 5.14 -16.59
C CYS A 86 7.17 4.34 -16.69
N GLN A 87 7.29 3.37 -17.59
CA GLN A 87 8.46 2.48 -17.71
C GLN A 87 8.85 1.85 -16.35
N ALA A 88 7.87 1.45 -15.55
CA ALA A 88 8.10 0.77 -14.29
C ALA A 88 8.45 -0.71 -14.50
N GLN A 89 9.11 -1.27 -13.49
CA GLN A 89 9.51 -2.68 -13.44
C GLN A 89 8.53 -3.52 -12.59
N ALA A 90 7.73 -2.85 -11.76
CA ALA A 90 6.70 -3.46 -10.95
C ALA A 90 5.46 -2.55 -10.87
N THR A 91 4.29 -3.16 -10.66
CA THR A 91 3.04 -2.43 -10.43
C THR A 91 2.50 -2.78 -9.04
N LEU A 92 2.17 -1.76 -8.24
CA LEU A 92 1.46 -1.91 -6.97
C LEU A 92 0.02 -1.44 -7.14
N ILE A 93 -0.92 -2.37 -7.08
CA ILE A 93 -2.36 -2.08 -7.12
C ILE A 93 -2.85 -1.93 -5.68
N ILE A 94 -3.55 -0.84 -5.40
CA ILE A 94 -4.13 -0.54 -4.08
C ILE A 94 -5.65 -0.44 -4.23
N THR A 95 -6.36 -1.42 -3.70
CA THR A 95 -7.83 -1.47 -3.72
C THR A 95 -8.38 -1.16 -2.34
N ARG A 96 -9.25 -0.15 -2.26
CA ARG A 96 -9.95 0.21 -1.03
C ARG A 96 -11.30 -0.48 -0.95
N ILE A 97 -11.54 -1.12 0.19
CA ILE A 97 -12.78 -1.82 0.49
C ILE A 97 -13.33 -1.27 1.81
N PRO A 98 -14.45 -0.52 1.79
CA PRO A 98 -15.14 -0.16 3.03
C PRO A 98 -15.70 -1.42 3.69
N PHE A 99 -15.69 -1.49 5.02
CA PHE A 99 -16.36 -2.57 5.75
C PHE A 99 -17.15 -2.05 6.94
N ALA A 100 -18.24 -2.75 7.26
CA ALA A 100 -18.96 -2.56 8.51
C ALA A 100 -18.28 -3.38 9.61
N ALA A 101 -18.13 -2.79 10.81
CA ALA A 101 -17.43 -3.39 11.96
C ALA A 101 -17.76 -4.86 12.27
N ARG A 102 -18.97 -5.32 11.89
CA ARG A 102 -19.45 -6.68 12.15
C ARG A 102 -18.65 -7.76 11.43
N ASP A 103 -17.97 -7.42 10.32
CA ASP A 103 -17.23 -8.38 9.51
C ASP A 103 -15.80 -8.63 10.03
N TYR A 104 -15.34 -7.85 11.03
CA TYR A 104 -13.99 -7.95 11.61
C TYR A 104 -14.06 -8.02 13.14
N ALA A 105 -14.12 -9.23 13.68
CA ALA A 105 -14.11 -9.52 15.13
C ALA A 105 -12.80 -9.15 15.87
N TYR A 106 -11.81 -8.57 15.17
CA TYR A 106 -10.45 -8.37 15.69
C TYR A 106 -10.18 -7.01 16.32
N THR A 107 -11.10 -6.04 16.20
CA THR A 107 -10.99 -4.74 16.88
C THR A 107 -12.10 -4.60 17.89
N ALA A 108 -11.75 -4.52 19.17
CA ALA A 108 -12.63 -4.36 20.33
C ALA A 108 -13.37 -3.00 20.38
N GLY A 109 -13.90 -2.53 19.26
CA GLY A 109 -14.65 -1.29 19.15
C GLY A 109 -15.65 -1.37 17.99
N HIS A 110 -16.91 -1.07 18.29
CA HIS A 110 -17.94 -0.86 17.28
C HIS A 110 -17.56 0.37 16.43
N GLY A 111 -17.07 0.18 15.20
CA GLY A 111 -16.69 1.29 14.32
C GLY A 111 -16.54 0.89 12.84
N THR A 112 -16.93 1.78 11.93
CA THR A 112 -16.69 1.63 10.48
C THR A 112 -15.19 1.71 10.18
N GLY A 113 -14.73 0.98 9.17
CA GLY A 113 -13.32 0.98 8.79
C GLY A 113 -13.09 0.68 7.32
N TYR A 114 -11.82 0.66 6.95
CA TYR A 114 -11.36 0.41 5.59
C TYR A 114 -10.33 -0.70 5.58
N THR A 115 -10.48 -1.60 4.62
CA THR A 115 -9.45 -2.54 4.26
C THR A 115 -8.81 -2.09 2.96
N PHE A 116 -7.49 -2.04 2.95
CA PHE A 116 -6.71 -1.89 1.74
C PHE A 116 -6.18 -3.26 1.35
N GLN A 117 -6.59 -3.74 0.18
CA GLN A 117 -5.96 -4.89 -0.46
C GLN A 117 -4.85 -4.36 -1.37
N LEU A 118 -3.68 -4.95 -1.25
CA LEU A 118 -2.51 -4.58 -2.03
C LEU A 118 -2.02 -5.79 -2.81
N GLU A 119 -1.65 -5.54 -4.06
CA GLU A 119 -1.02 -6.53 -4.91
C GLU A 119 0.15 -5.89 -5.65
N LEU A 120 1.34 -6.41 -5.40
CA LEU A 120 2.54 -6.06 -6.16
C LEU A 120 2.78 -7.14 -7.21
N GLN A 121 2.97 -6.72 -8.44
CA GLN A 121 3.21 -7.58 -9.60
C GLN A 121 4.50 -7.17 -10.31
N SER A 122 5.20 -8.13 -10.91
CA SER A 122 6.30 -7.82 -11.83
C SER A 122 5.77 -7.44 -13.20
N LEU A 123 6.43 -6.50 -13.87
CA LEU A 123 6.15 -6.15 -15.27
C LEU A 123 7.24 -6.73 -16.19
N PRO A 124 6.90 -7.10 -17.44
CA PRO A 124 5.60 -6.91 -18.11
C PRO A 124 4.57 -8.02 -17.83
N ASP A 125 4.98 -9.14 -17.25
CA ASP A 125 4.16 -10.38 -17.20
C ASP A 125 2.99 -10.36 -16.20
N ALA A 126 2.82 -9.25 -15.47
CA ALA A 126 1.81 -9.08 -14.42
C ALA A 126 1.79 -10.20 -13.37
N LEU A 127 2.94 -10.84 -13.12
CA LEU A 127 3.03 -11.95 -12.17
C LEU A 127 2.93 -11.42 -10.73
N PRO A 128 1.97 -11.88 -9.92
CA PRO A 128 1.88 -11.47 -8.52
C PRO A 128 3.09 -11.98 -7.74
N ILE A 129 3.79 -11.06 -7.08
CA ILE A 129 4.99 -11.34 -6.27
C ILE A 129 4.73 -11.12 -4.77
N TRP A 130 3.83 -10.21 -4.44
CA TRP A 130 3.46 -9.92 -3.05
C TRP A 130 2.03 -9.44 -2.95
N LYS A 131 1.35 -9.87 -1.89
CA LYS A 131 0.00 -9.39 -1.57
C LYS A 131 -0.05 -9.00 -0.11
N ALA A 132 -0.86 -8.00 0.20
CA ALA A 132 -1.15 -7.65 1.58
C ALA A 132 -2.59 -7.19 1.78
N ARG A 133 -3.02 -7.29 3.02
CA ARG A 133 -4.25 -6.74 3.54
C ARG A 133 -3.91 -5.82 4.71
N ILE A 134 -4.37 -4.57 4.64
CA ILE A 134 -4.20 -3.60 5.73
C ILE A 134 -5.57 -3.17 6.23
N ALA A 135 -5.85 -3.44 7.51
CA ALA A 135 -7.03 -2.90 8.19
C ALA A 135 -6.69 -1.54 8.80
N SER A 136 -7.58 -0.57 8.60
CA SER A 136 -7.48 0.80 9.10
C SER A 136 -8.83 1.30 9.57
N GLN A 137 -8.84 2.12 10.62
CA GLN A 137 -10.05 2.83 11.05
C GLN A 137 -10.31 4.10 10.24
N THR A 138 -9.33 4.54 9.44
CA THR A 138 -9.46 5.75 8.61
C THR A 138 -9.48 5.38 7.13
N GLU A 139 -10.18 6.18 6.34
CA GLU A 139 -10.19 6.05 4.88
C GLU A 139 -8.85 6.40 4.23
N LYS A 140 -7.95 7.09 4.94
CA LYS A 140 -6.64 7.49 4.40
C LYS A 140 -5.78 6.25 4.09
N ILE A 141 -5.17 6.22 2.91
CA ILE A 141 -4.19 5.20 2.55
C ILE A 141 -3.03 5.26 3.56
N PRO A 142 -2.68 4.14 4.23
CA PRO A 142 -1.58 4.12 5.18
C PRO A 142 -0.23 3.97 4.45
N ALA A 143 0.13 4.95 3.60
CA ALA A 143 1.30 4.91 2.71
C ALA A 143 2.60 4.52 3.41
N ARG A 144 2.90 5.13 4.56
CA ARG A 144 4.06 4.78 5.38
C ARG A 144 4.09 3.31 5.77
N ALA A 145 2.93 2.78 6.16
CA ALA A 145 2.82 1.39 6.61
C ALA A 145 2.98 0.41 5.43
N ILE A 146 2.50 0.78 4.25
CA ILE A 146 2.70 0.04 3.00
C ILE A 146 4.19 -0.07 2.69
N PHE A 147 4.91 1.05 2.57
CA PHE A 147 6.33 1.03 2.23
C PHE A 147 7.18 0.35 3.29
N ARG A 148 6.89 0.60 4.57
CA ARG A 148 7.56 -0.12 5.67
C ARG A 148 7.36 -1.63 5.55
N LYS A 149 6.15 -2.08 5.21
CA LYS A 149 5.88 -3.51 5.08
C LYS A 149 6.60 -4.11 3.88
N LEU A 150 6.63 -3.42 2.74
CA LEU A 150 7.41 -3.84 1.58
C LEU A 150 8.92 -3.95 1.88
N GLN A 151 9.47 -3.05 2.71
CA GLN A 151 10.85 -3.16 3.21
C GLN A 151 11.04 -4.36 4.14
N GLN A 152 10.14 -4.54 5.11
CA GLN A 152 10.17 -5.67 6.05
C GLN A 152 10.09 -7.03 5.34
N ASP A 153 9.32 -7.10 4.25
CA ASP A 153 9.16 -8.31 3.44
C ASP A 153 10.26 -8.46 2.37
N GLY A 154 11.27 -7.58 2.37
CA GLY A 154 12.48 -7.68 1.54
C GLY A 154 12.31 -7.25 0.07
N LEU A 155 11.19 -6.63 -0.28
CA LEU A 155 10.89 -6.17 -1.65
C LEU A 155 11.51 -4.81 -1.96
N LEU A 156 11.66 -3.97 -0.93
CA LEU A 156 12.38 -2.70 -1.00
C LEU A 156 13.60 -2.76 -0.09
N ARG A 157 14.71 -2.16 -0.52
CA ARG A 157 16.00 -2.13 0.18
C ARG A 157 16.46 -0.70 0.37
#